data_AF-A0A1G2XR44-F1
#
_entry.id   AF-A0A1G2XR44-F1
#
_cell.length_a   1.000
_cell.length_b   1.000
_cell.length_c   1.000
_cell.angle_alpha   90.00
_cell.angle_beta   90.00
_cell.angle_gamma   90.00
#
_symmetry.space_group_name_H-M   'P 1'
#
loop_
_entity.id
_entity.type
_entity.pdbx_description
1 polymer ?
#
loop_
_entity_poly.entity_id
_entity_poly.type
_entity_poly.pdbx_seq_one_letter_code
_entity_poly.pdbx_strand_id
1 'polypeptide(L)'
;MKSHLTSKTTVVKLWALHGLVDFYIGFDIWDRFDWYSAFLWHQGLEKFCKAYLLGTKSSEYECLPEQQARETIDKIVRKEMGHNLIDMLDKLIAIKVLNKEVKTKVYRYYGKDYTGEELIEILEKAYIECRYPLITDPVKRVYFTPEKTSWWDPLSSQELMNFTFEVGLKILGSIEKDFNITISRNRTENEGLLFKFVKNEDWLRFRRYFFEEDV
;
A
#
# COMPACT_ATOMS: atom_id res chain seq x y z
N MET A 1 32.98 0.33 8.10
CA MET A 1 32.23 -0.94 8.09
C MET A 1 30.98 -0.75 7.23
N LYS A 2 30.62 -1.73 6.38
CA LYS A 2 29.33 -1.71 5.69
C LYS A 2 28.22 -1.78 6.75
N SER A 3 27.25 -0.87 6.70
CA SER A 3 26.15 -0.88 7.66
C SER A 3 25.11 -1.90 7.24
N HIS A 4 24.79 -2.85 8.12
CA HIS A 4 23.74 -3.82 7.86
C HIS A 4 22.36 -3.14 7.74
N LEU A 5 22.21 -1.94 8.30
CA LEU A 5 20.97 -1.16 8.33
C LEU A 5 20.56 -0.65 6.94
N THR A 6 21.52 -0.50 6.04
CA THR A 6 21.30 0.01 4.67
C THR A 6 21.53 -1.07 3.61
N SER A 7 21.59 -2.34 4.01
CA SER A 7 21.61 -3.46 3.05
C SER A 7 20.27 -3.53 2.30
N LYS A 8 20.29 -4.09 1.08
CA LYS A 8 19.06 -4.30 0.29
C LYS A 8 17.99 -5.00 1.12
N THR A 9 18.38 -6.09 1.79
CA THR A 9 17.46 -6.89 2.60
C THR A 9 16.82 -6.06 3.70
N THR A 10 17.59 -5.30 4.47
CA THR A 10 17.04 -4.49 5.57
C THR A 10 16.12 -3.40 5.07
N VAL A 11 16.52 -2.67 4.02
CA VAL A 11 15.72 -1.56 3.46
C VAL A 11 14.39 -2.09 2.89
N VAL A 12 14.44 -3.13 2.06
CA VAL A 12 13.24 -3.72 1.46
C VAL A 12 12.30 -4.27 2.53
N LYS A 13 12.84 -5.02 3.51
CA LYS A 13 12.04 -5.54 4.64
C LYS A 13 11.39 -4.42 5.45
N LEU A 14 12.11 -3.36 5.75
CA LEU A 14 11.59 -2.23 6.54
C LEU A 14 10.37 -1.60 5.85
N TRP A 15 10.49 -1.27 4.56
CA TRP A 15 9.40 -0.66 3.80
C TRP A 15 8.21 -1.61 3.63
N ALA A 16 8.45 -2.88 3.33
CA ALA A 16 7.39 -3.88 3.24
C ALA A 16 6.66 -4.06 4.58
N LEU A 17 7.39 -4.17 5.70
CA LEU A 17 6.76 -4.31 7.01
C LEU A 17 5.96 -3.07 7.41
N HIS A 18 6.44 -1.86 7.11
CA HIS A 18 5.66 -0.65 7.34
C HIS A 18 4.38 -0.62 6.48
N GLY A 19 4.44 -1.06 5.22
CA GLY A 19 3.23 -1.17 4.40
C GLY A 19 2.20 -2.16 4.96
N LEU A 20 2.69 -3.27 5.52
CA LEU A 20 1.84 -4.29 6.13
C LEU A 20 1.18 -3.76 7.41
N VAL A 21 1.90 -2.96 8.19
CA VAL A 21 1.36 -2.25 9.35
C VAL A 21 0.25 -1.29 8.95
N ASP A 22 0.44 -0.49 7.89
CA ASP A 22 -0.62 0.43 7.42
C ASP A 22 -1.87 -0.33 6.97
N PHE A 23 -1.72 -1.44 6.24
CA PHE A 23 -2.86 -2.30 5.89
C PHE A 23 -3.57 -2.86 7.12
N TYR A 24 -2.82 -3.32 8.12
CA TYR A 24 -3.40 -3.79 9.38
C TYR A 24 -4.18 -2.69 10.09
N ILE A 25 -3.61 -1.49 10.25
CA ILE A 25 -4.28 -0.39 10.94
C ILE A 25 -5.53 0.02 10.16
N GLY A 26 -5.45 0.11 8.83
CA GLY A 26 -6.59 0.40 7.97
C GLY A 26 -7.71 -0.61 8.15
N PHE A 27 -7.38 -1.90 8.22
CA PHE A 27 -8.34 -2.97 8.50
C PHE A 27 -8.97 -2.88 9.90
N ASP A 28 -8.20 -2.56 10.95
CA ASP A 28 -8.69 -2.49 12.33
C ASP A 28 -9.62 -1.30 12.61
N ILE A 29 -9.41 -0.19 11.88
CA ILE A 29 -10.22 1.02 12.07
C ILE A 29 -11.36 1.15 11.06
N TRP A 30 -11.41 0.30 10.02
CA TRP A 30 -12.35 0.43 8.90
C TRP A 30 -13.81 0.58 9.34
N ASP A 31 -14.28 -0.23 10.28
CA ASP A 31 -15.66 -0.15 10.78
C ASP A 31 -16.01 1.17 11.51
N ARG A 32 -15.00 1.94 11.94
CA ARG A 32 -15.16 3.16 12.76
C ARG A 32 -14.74 4.43 12.03
N PHE A 33 -13.76 4.32 11.13
CA PHE A 33 -13.11 5.41 10.41
C PHE A 33 -12.83 4.96 8.98
N ASP A 34 -13.88 4.59 8.27
CA ASP A 34 -13.85 4.09 6.90
C ASP A 34 -13.15 5.04 5.92
N TRP A 35 -13.50 6.31 5.94
CA TRP A 35 -12.87 7.35 5.12
C TRP A 35 -11.36 7.46 5.38
N TYR A 36 -10.90 7.30 6.63
CA TYR A 36 -9.46 7.34 6.94
C TYR A 36 -8.75 6.03 6.58
N SER A 37 -9.48 4.94 6.46
CA SER A 37 -8.94 3.63 6.08
C SER A 37 -8.44 3.65 4.63
N ALA A 38 -9.10 4.41 3.74
CA ALA A 38 -8.60 4.64 2.38
C ALA A 38 -7.21 5.28 2.33
N PHE A 39 -6.92 6.22 3.23
CA PHE A 39 -5.57 6.78 3.38
C PHE A 39 -4.56 5.70 3.77
N LEU A 40 -4.91 4.82 4.71
CA LEU A 40 -4.03 3.75 5.16
C LEU A 40 -3.83 2.66 4.09
N TRP A 41 -4.87 2.33 3.32
CA TRP A 41 -4.75 1.43 2.17
C TRP A 41 -3.86 2.01 1.07
N HIS A 42 -3.99 3.32 0.78
CA HIS A 42 -3.05 4.02 -0.09
C HIS A 42 -1.62 3.92 0.45
N GLN A 43 -1.41 4.24 1.73
CA GLN A 43 -0.10 4.21 2.36
C GLN A 43 0.54 2.81 2.36
N GLY A 44 -0.25 1.77 2.63
CA GLY A 44 0.19 0.38 2.58
C GLY A 44 0.67 -0.01 1.19
N LEU A 45 -0.15 0.26 0.16
CA LEU A 45 0.19 -0.07 -1.21
C LEU A 45 1.39 0.72 -1.73
N GLU A 46 1.46 2.02 -1.43
CA GLU A 46 2.60 2.87 -1.76
C GLU A 46 3.90 2.30 -1.17
N LYS A 47 3.89 1.89 0.10
CA LYS A 47 5.09 1.37 0.76
C LYS A 47 5.55 0.04 0.17
N PHE A 48 4.63 -0.83 -0.25
CA PHE A 48 4.99 -2.05 -0.99
C PHE A 48 5.62 -1.71 -2.34
N CYS A 49 5.07 -0.75 -3.08
CA CYS A 49 5.67 -0.29 -4.34
C CYS A 49 7.10 0.23 -4.11
N LYS A 50 7.27 1.08 -3.09
CA LYS A 50 8.57 1.64 -2.70
C LYS A 50 9.56 0.55 -2.28
N ALA A 51 9.11 -0.43 -1.51
CA ALA A 51 9.94 -1.57 -1.10
C ALA A 51 10.51 -2.29 -2.32
N TYR A 52 9.67 -2.61 -3.31
CA TYR A 52 10.13 -3.29 -4.52
C TYR A 52 11.10 -2.41 -5.34
N LEU A 53 10.70 -1.17 -5.62
CA LEU A 53 11.51 -0.24 -6.43
C LEU A 53 12.85 0.08 -5.76
N LEU A 54 12.91 0.21 -4.43
CA LEU A 54 14.17 0.35 -3.67
C LEU A 54 15.05 -0.90 -3.78
N GLY A 55 14.45 -2.09 -3.81
CA GLY A 55 15.18 -3.33 -4.05
C GLY A 55 15.87 -3.34 -5.41
N THR A 56 15.20 -2.85 -6.47
CA THR A 56 15.80 -2.73 -7.82
C THR A 56 16.93 -1.69 -7.91
N LYS A 57 16.95 -0.73 -6.99
CA LYS A 57 17.94 0.35 -6.92
C LYS A 57 19.03 0.11 -5.88
N SER A 58 19.15 -1.10 -5.33
CA SER A 58 20.05 -1.35 -4.20
C SER A 58 21.52 -1.04 -4.48
N SER A 59 21.96 -1.22 -5.73
CA SER A 59 23.31 -0.87 -6.17
C SER A 59 23.64 0.62 -5.98
N GLU A 60 22.64 1.50 -5.90
CA GLU A 60 22.83 2.94 -5.69
C GLU A 60 23.18 3.29 -4.23
N TYR A 61 22.84 2.46 -3.24
CA TYR A 61 23.03 2.79 -1.82
C TYR A 61 23.77 1.74 -0.99
N GLU A 62 23.76 0.47 -1.37
CA GLU A 62 24.23 -0.64 -0.51
C GLU A 62 25.75 -0.63 -0.24
N CYS A 63 26.51 -0.02 -1.14
CA CYS A 63 27.97 0.12 -1.01
C CYS A 63 28.41 1.45 -0.40
N LEU A 64 27.48 2.37 -0.13
CA LEU A 64 27.80 3.67 0.44
C LEU A 64 28.01 3.60 1.97
N PRO A 65 28.78 4.54 2.55
CA PRO A 65 28.77 4.77 4.00
C PRO A 65 27.35 5.06 4.49
N GLU A 66 27.02 4.62 5.71
CA GLU A 66 25.64 4.61 6.23
C GLU A 66 24.88 5.94 6.04
N GLN A 67 25.48 7.07 6.40
CA GLN A 67 24.84 8.37 6.28
C GLN A 67 24.51 8.71 4.81
N GLN A 68 25.45 8.46 3.91
CA GLN A 68 25.25 8.70 2.47
C GLN A 68 24.22 7.72 1.89
N ALA A 69 24.23 6.45 2.34
CA ALA A 69 23.23 5.48 1.94
C ALA A 69 21.82 5.93 2.37
N ARG A 70 21.65 6.41 3.59
CA ARG A 70 20.38 6.97 4.09
C ARG A 70 19.92 8.17 3.26
N GLU A 71 20.81 9.11 2.98
CA GLU A 71 20.53 10.29 2.15
C GLU A 71 20.12 9.90 0.72
N THR A 72 20.79 8.91 0.14
CA THR A 72 20.44 8.35 -1.17
C THR A 72 19.06 7.69 -1.15
N ILE A 73 18.78 6.85 -0.15
CA ILE A 73 17.47 6.20 0.01
C ILE A 73 16.37 7.26 0.15
N ASP A 74 16.56 8.27 1.01
CA ASP A 74 15.61 9.37 1.19
C ASP A 74 15.39 10.16 -0.09
N LYS A 75 16.46 10.43 -0.85
CA LYS A 75 16.36 11.09 -2.16
C LYS A 75 15.51 10.27 -3.12
N ILE A 76 15.78 8.98 -3.27
CA ILE A 76 15.03 8.10 -4.17
C ILE A 76 13.55 8.11 -3.76
N VAL A 77 13.26 7.82 -2.49
CA VAL A 77 11.88 7.72 -1.98
C VAL A 77 11.11 9.02 -2.13
N ARG A 78 11.70 10.15 -1.76
CA ARG A 78 10.98 11.44 -1.67
C ARG A 78 10.95 12.19 -2.99
N LYS A 79 12.03 12.13 -3.77
CA LYS A 79 12.17 12.94 -5.00
C LYS A 79 11.88 12.15 -6.26
N GLU A 80 12.31 10.89 -6.34
CA GLU A 80 12.13 10.09 -7.57
C GLU A 80 10.80 9.33 -7.58
N MET A 81 10.33 8.89 -6.42
CA MET A 81 9.05 8.17 -6.28
C MET A 81 7.93 9.09 -5.79
N GLY A 82 8.21 9.95 -4.79
CA GLY A 82 7.21 10.87 -4.23
C GLY A 82 6.00 10.14 -3.62
N HIS A 83 4.83 10.74 -3.71
CA HIS A 83 3.53 10.16 -3.35
C HIS A 83 2.65 9.96 -4.59
N ASN A 84 3.24 9.49 -5.69
CA ASN A 84 2.54 9.26 -6.95
C ASN A 84 2.37 7.75 -7.17
N LEU A 85 1.32 7.20 -6.57
CA LEU A 85 0.95 5.80 -6.65
C LEU A 85 0.72 5.35 -8.11
N ILE A 86 0.09 6.19 -8.94
CA ILE A 86 -0.11 5.90 -10.38
C ILE A 86 1.22 5.60 -11.06
N ASP A 87 2.19 6.51 -10.94
CA ASP A 87 3.52 6.37 -11.55
C ASP A 87 4.28 5.15 -11.01
N MET A 88 4.19 4.88 -9.70
CA MET A 88 4.80 3.69 -9.11
C MET A 88 4.19 2.40 -9.67
N LEU A 89 2.87 2.31 -9.79
CA LEU A 89 2.20 1.14 -10.36
C LEU A 89 2.55 0.97 -11.85
N ASP A 90 2.61 2.06 -12.61
CA ASP A 90 3.03 2.03 -14.01
C ASP A 90 4.48 1.55 -14.18
N LYS A 91 5.39 2.00 -13.30
CA LYS A 91 6.77 1.48 -13.26
C LYS A 91 6.81 -0.01 -12.98
N LEU A 92 6.03 -0.50 -12.01
CA LEU A 92 5.95 -1.93 -11.68
C LEU A 92 5.36 -2.77 -12.83
N ILE A 93 4.37 -2.24 -13.56
CA ILE A 93 3.84 -2.87 -14.78
C ILE A 93 4.92 -2.92 -15.87
N ALA A 94 5.65 -1.82 -16.08
CA ALA A 94 6.69 -1.73 -17.10
C ALA A 94 7.83 -2.75 -16.87
N ILE A 95 8.18 -3.01 -15.61
CA ILE A 95 9.19 -4.01 -15.23
C ILE A 95 8.60 -5.41 -14.97
N LYS A 96 7.34 -5.66 -15.35
CA LYS A 96 6.66 -6.96 -15.29
C LYS A 96 6.48 -7.56 -13.87
N VAL A 97 6.46 -6.71 -12.85
CA VAL A 97 6.06 -7.11 -11.49
C VAL A 97 4.55 -7.24 -11.38
N LEU A 98 3.84 -6.34 -12.07
CA LEU A 98 2.39 -6.35 -12.19
C LEU A 98 1.98 -6.51 -13.67
N ASN A 99 0.80 -7.07 -13.88
CA ASN A 99 0.17 -7.13 -15.20
C ASN A 99 -0.68 -5.88 -15.44
N LYS A 100 -0.80 -5.46 -16.71
CA LYS A 100 -1.70 -4.35 -17.12
C LYS A 100 -3.15 -4.55 -16.68
N GLU A 101 -3.57 -5.81 -16.53
CA GLU A 101 -4.89 -6.19 -16.03
C GLU A 101 -5.22 -5.59 -14.65
N VAL A 102 -4.22 -5.24 -13.84
CA VAL A 102 -4.46 -4.54 -12.56
C VAL A 102 -5.27 -3.25 -12.77
N LYS A 103 -5.06 -2.53 -13.88
CA LYS A 103 -5.80 -1.29 -14.18
C LYS A 103 -7.18 -1.55 -14.79
N THR A 104 -7.35 -2.64 -15.54
CA THR A 104 -8.60 -2.92 -16.28
C THR A 104 -9.54 -3.89 -15.55
N LYS A 105 -9.08 -4.59 -14.52
CA LYS A 105 -9.90 -5.49 -13.71
C LYS A 105 -11.05 -4.73 -13.08
N VAL A 106 -12.24 -5.32 -13.15
CA VAL A 106 -13.47 -4.78 -12.58
C VAL A 106 -13.70 -5.37 -11.19
N TYR A 107 -13.88 -4.51 -10.20
CA TYR A 107 -14.25 -4.78 -8.83
C TYR A 107 -15.72 -4.40 -8.66
N ARG A 108 -16.56 -5.40 -8.37
CA ARG A 108 -18.02 -5.25 -8.36
C ARG A 108 -18.50 -4.92 -6.96
N TYR A 109 -19.25 -3.84 -6.83
CA TYR A 109 -19.92 -3.46 -5.59
C TYR A 109 -21.41 -3.21 -5.85
N TYR A 110 -22.25 -3.40 -4.83
CA TYR A 110 -23.69 -3.18 -4.93
C TYR A 110 -24.00 -1.75 -5.43
N GLY A 111 -24.43 -1.65 -6.69
CA GLY A 111 -24.83 -0.40 -7.33
C GLY A 111 -23.74 0.36 -8.08
N LYS A 112 -22.46 -0.05 -8.03
CA LYS A 112 -21.40 0.50 -8.86
C LYS A 112 -20.23 -0.48 -9.06
N ASP A 113 -19.82 -0.64 -10.30
CA ASP A 113 -18.56 -1.31 -10.65
C ASP A 113 -17.43 -0.28 -10.72
N TYR A 114 -16.25 -0.68 -10.27
CA TYR A 114 -15.02 0.10 -10.38
C TYR A 114 -13.97 -0.66 -11.16
N THR A 115 -13.33 0.01 -12.09
CA THR A 115 -12.07 -0.46 -12.67
C THR A 115 -10.92 -0.22 -11.69
N GLY A 116 -9.84 -1.00 -11.81
CA GLY A 116 -8.61 -0.75 -11.04
C GLY A 116 -8.05 0.65 -11.26
N GLU A 117 -8.16 1.20 -12.47
CA GLU A 117 -7.77 2.58 -12.77
C GLU A 117 -8.57 3.61 -11.96
N GLU A 118 -9.91 3.47 -11.90
CA GLU A 118 -10.74 4.34 -11.05
C GLU A 118 -10.40 4.22 -9.57
N LEU A 119 -10.10 3.01 -9.08
CA LEU A 119 -9.70 2.81 -7.68
C LEU A 119 -8.35 3.46 -7.38
N ILE A 120 -7.39 3.42 -8.31
CA ILE A 120 -6.11 4.12 -8.16
C ILE A 120 -6.34 5.64 -8.08
N GLU A 121 -7.19 6.20 -8.94
CA GLU A 121 -7.53 7.63 -8.88
C GLU A 121 -8.19 8.03 -7.56
N ILE A 122 -9.04 7.16 -7.00
CA ILE A 122 -9.66 7.37 -5.69
C ILE A 122 -8.59 7.36 -4.58
N LEU A 123 -7.67 6.39 -4.61
CA LEU A 123 -6.59 6.28 -3.62
C LEU A 123 -5.65 7.50 -3.65
N GLU A 124 -5.26 7.97 -4.83
CA GLU A 124 -4.43 9.17 -5.00
C GLU A 124 -5.04 10.39 -4.30
N LYS A 125 -6.36 10.55 -4.45
CA LYS A 125 -7.07 11.63 -3.78
C LYS A 125 -7.18 11.37 -2.28
N ALA A 126 -7.44 10.13 -1.85
CA ALA A 126 -7.49 9.75 -0.43
C ALA A 126 -6.25 10.22 0.35
N TYR A 127 -5.08 10.29 -0.30
CA TYR A 127 -3.87 10.85 0.30
C TYR A 127 -4.08 12.27 0.87
N ILE A 128 -4.82 13.14 0.18
CA ILE A 128 -5.09 14.52 0.62
C ILE A 128 -6.41 14.60 1.38
N GLU A 129 -7.49 14.05 0.83
CA GLU A 129 -8.85 14.33 1.31
C GLU A 129 -9.14 13.72 2.68
N CYS A 130 -8.53 12.59 2.99
CA CYS A 130 -8.72 11.92 4.29
C CYS A 130 -7.99 12.63 5.44
N ARG A 131 -7.15 13.63 5.14
CA ARG A 131 -6.37 14.37 6.16
C ARG A 131 -6.78 15.81 6.31
N TYR A 132 -7.34 16.40 5.26
CA TYR A 132 -7.68 17.81 5.23
C TYR A 132 -9.16 17.99 4.91
N PRO A 133 -9.89 18.83 5.67
CA PRO A 133 -11.24 19.19 5.30
C PRO A 133 -11.21 19.97 3.99
N LEU A 134 -11.65 19.33 2.90
CA LEU A 134 -11.74 19.98 1.59
C LEU A 134 -13.10 20.65 1.42
N ILE A 135 -13.06 21.93 1.04
CA ILE A 135 -14.25 22.77 0.83
C ILE A 135 -14.73 22.68 -0.63
N THR A 136 -13.85 22.29 -1.57
CA THR A 136 -14.13 22.25 -3.01
C THR A 136 -13.66 20.92 -3.62
N ASP A 137 -14.56 20.28 -4.38
CA ASP A 137 -14.32 19.09 -5.22
C ASP A 137 -13.69 17.87 -4.52
N PRO A 138 -14.28 17.35 -3.41
CA PRO A 138 -13.87 16.07 -2.86
C PRO A 138 -14.12 14.94 -3.88
N VAL A 139 -13.35 13.85 -3.81
CA VAL A 139 -13.55 12.56 -4.47
C VAL A 139 -15.04 12.35 -4.63
N LYS A 140 -15.47 12.56 -5.87
CA LYS A 140 -16.85 12.83 -6.23
C LYS A 140 -17.78 11.87 -5.49
N ARG A 141 -18.69 12.45 -4.72
CA ARG A 141 -19.99 11.83 -4.44
C ARG A 141 -20.51 11.29 -5.78
N VAL A 142 -20.54 9.98 -5.95
CA VAL A 142 -21.08 9.39 -7.18
C VAL A 142 -22.58 9.34 -6.99
N TYR A 143 -23.28 10.32 -7.53
CA TYR A 143 -24.72 10.43 -7.36
C TYR A 143 -25.44 9.33 -8.14
N PHE A 144 -26.32 8.60 -7.46
CA PHE A 144 -27.10 7.51 -8.04
C PHE A 144 -28.27 8.00 -8.88
N THR A 145 -28.66 9.27 -8.70
CA THR A 145 -29.86 9.83 -9.31
C THR A 145 -29.55 11.17 -9.99
N PRO A 146 -30.23 11.51 -11.11
CA PRO A 146 -30.11 12.83 -11.75
C PRO A 146 -30.41 13.99 -10.79
N GLU A 147 -31.29 13.75 -9.81
CA GLU A 147 -31.68 14.72 -8.78
C GLU A 147 -30.58 14.92 -7.70
N LYS A 148 -29.50 14.13 -7.74
CA LYS A 148 -28.35 14.20 -6.81
C LYS A 148 -28.73 14.10 -5.33
N THR A 149 -29.78 13.34 -5.03
CA THR A 149 -30.30 13.17 -3.65
C THR A 149 -29.62 12.04 -2.89
N SER A 150 -29.08 11.06 -3.60
CA SER A 150 -28.33 9.92 -3.03
C SER A 150 -26.99 9.79 -3.74
N TRP A 151 -25.94 9.48 -2.98
CA TRP A 151 -24.58 9.35 -3.51
C TRP A 151 -23.80 8.24 -2.83
N TRP A 152 -22.86 7.69 -3.57
CA TRP A 152 -21.83 6.81 -3.04
C TRP A 152 -20.60 7.59 -2.62
N ASP A 153 -20.05 7.28 -1.45
CA ASP A 153 -18.74 7.73 -1.02
C ASP A 153 -17.67 6.74 -1.51
N PRO A 154 -16.88 7.08 -2.55
CA PRO A 154 -15.88 6.15 -3.04
C PRO A 154 -14.75 5.90 -2.03
N LEU A 155 -14.47 6.85 -1.12
CA LEU A 155 -13.42 6.70 -0.10
C LEU A 155 -13.79 5.67 0.98
N SER A 156 -15.07 5.43 1.19
CA SER A 156 -15.57 4.46 2.17
C SER A 156 -15.86 3.08 1.55
N SER A 157 -15.44 2.89 0.29
CA SER A 157 -15.70 1.65 -0.47
C SER A 157 -14.80 0.50 -0.03
N GLN A 158 -15.42 -0.67 0.22
CA GLN A 158 -14.70 -1.93 0.44
C GLN A 158 -13.79 -2.31 -0.74
N GLU A 159 -14.12 -1.87 -1.95
CA GLU A 159 -13.32 -2.24 -3.14
C GLU A 159 -11.93 -1.62 -3.15
N LEU A 160 -11.70 -0.54 -2.42
CA LEU A 160 -10.36 -0.02 -2.21
C LEU A 160 -9.52 -1.00 -1.38
N MET A 161 -10.08 -1.60 -0.33
CA MET A 161 -9.41 -2.64 0.45
C MET A 161 -9.10 -3.85 -0.42
N ASN A 162 -10.10 -4.38 -1.13
CA ASN A 162 -9.94 -5.57 -1.97
C ASN A 162 -8.87 -5.36 -3.06
N PHE A 163 -8.93 -4.23 -3.77
CA PHE A 163 -7.93 -3.87 -4.78
C PHE A 163 -6.54 -3.73 -4.19
N THR A 164 -6.38 -2.95 -3.11
CA THR A 164 -5.06 -2.69 -2.54
C THR A 164 -4.44 -3.94 -1.92
N PHE A 165 -5.25 -4.83 -1.33
CA PHE A 165 -4.78 -6.11 -0.79
C PHE A 165 -4.32 -7.04 -1.90
N GLU A 166 -5.13 -7.22 -2.95
CA GLU A 166 -4.75 -8.06 -4.10
C GLU A 166 -3.47 -7.57 -4.77
N VAL A 167 -3.38 -6.27 -5.07
CA VAL A 167 -2.19 -5.70 -5.72
C VAL A 167 -1.00 -5.74 -4.75
N GLY A 168 -1.22 -5.43 -3.49
CA GLY A 168 -0.21 -5.49 -2.45
C GLY A 168 0.39 -6.89 -2.32
N LEU A 169 -0.43 -7.94 -2.26
CA LEU A 169 0.03 -9.33 -2.22
C LEU A 169 0.86 -9.71 -3.44
N LYS A 170 0.46 -9.28 -4.65
CA LYS A 170 1.26 -9.53 -5.87
C LYS A 170 2.65 -8.90 -5.76
N ILE A 171 2.73 -7.65 -5.31
CA ILE A 171 4.01 -6.96 -5.11
C ILE A 171 4.84 -7.65 -4.03
N LEU A 172 4.22 -8.01 -2.91
CA LEU A 172 4.88 -8.72 -1.81
C LEU A 172 5.45 -10.05 -2.27
N GLY A 173 4.68 -10.85 -3.02
CA GLY A 173 5.16 -12.10 -3.60
C GLY A 173 6.36 -11.89 -4.54
N SER A 174 6.35 -10.84 -5.34
CA SER A 174 7.50 -10.47 -6.18
C SER A 174 8.70 -10.01 -5.35
N ILE A 175 8.51 -9.25 -4.26
CA ILE A 175 9.59 -8.90 -3.31
C ILE A 175 10.26 -10.16 -2.79
N GLU A 176 9.46 -11.13 -2.33
CA GLU A 176 10.00 -12.35 -1.72
C GLU A 176 10.77 -13.20 -2.73
N LYS A 177 10.22 -13.33 -3.94
CA LYS A 177 10.81 -14.09 -5.03
C LYS A 177 12.06 -13.42 -5.61
N ASP A 178 11.96 -12.16 -6.03
CA ASP A 178 12.98 -11.52 -6.87
C ASP A 178 14.18 -11.05 -6.04
N PHE A 179 13.98 -10.76 -4.75
CA PHE A 179 15.06 -10.37 -3.85
C PHE A 179 15.51 -11.48 -2.90
N ASN A 180 14.84 -12.63 -2.90
CA ASN A 180 15.07 -13.73 -1.95
C ASN A 180 14.97 -13.25 -0.49
N ILE A 181 13.89 -12.55 -0.18
CA ILE A 181 13.63 -11.91 1.12
C ILE A 181 12.34 -12.48 1.69
N THR A 182 12.39 -13.15 2.84
CA THR A 182 11.15 -13.57 3.52
C THR A 182 10.59 -12.44 4.38
N ILE A 183 9.31 -12.13 4.19
CA ILE A 183 8.53 -11.23 5.06
C ILE A 183 7.70 -12.11 5.99
N SER A 184 8.06 -12.10 7.28
CA SER A 184 7.36 -12.94 8.24
C SER A 184 5.91 -12.50 8.39
N ARG A 185 5.00 -13.47 8.34
CA ARG A 185 3.59 -13.30 8.70
C ARG A 185 3.36 -13.51 10.19
N ASN A 186 4.38 -13.95 10.92
CA ASN A 186 4.31 -14.13 12.36
C ASN A 186 4.48 -12.78 13.05
N ARG A 187 3.51 -12.43 13.90
CA ARG A 187 3.52 -11.19 14.68
C ARG A 187 4.79 -11.06 15.52
N THR A 188 5.22 -12.14 16.17
CA THR A 188 6.34 -12.12 17.13
C THR A 188 7.67 -11.84 16.46
N GLU A 189 7.83 -12.28 15.21
CA GLU A 189 9.04 -12.06 14.42
C GLU A 189 9.17 -10.62 13.91
N ASN A 190 8.09 -9.85 13.99
CA ASN A 190 8.03 -8.44 13.57
C ASN A 190 7.89 -7.46 14.75
N GLU A 191 7.98 -7.91 16.00
CA GLU A 191 7.67 -7.12 17.22
C GLU A 191 8.42 -5.78 17.35
N GLY A 192 9.57 -5.63 16.69
CA GLY A 192 10.35 -4.38 16.66
C GLY A 192 9.71 -3.23 15.88
N LEU A 193 8.71 -3.48 15.03
CA LEU A 193 8.18 -2.52 14.04
C LEU A 193 6.71 -2.15 14.26
N LEU A 194 6.27 -2.01 15.52
CA LEU A 194 4.93 -1.56 15.98
C LEU A 194 3.91 -2.68 16.27
N PHE A 195 4.20 -3.95 15.98
CA PHE A 195 3.31 -5.08 16.29
C PHE A 195 3.14 -5.38 17.78
N LYS A 196 3.94 -4.75 18.65
CA LYS A 196 3.83 -4.90 20.11
C LYS A 196 2.47 -4.50 20.68
N PHE A 197 1.74 -3.61 20.01
CA PHE A 197 0.42 -3.15 20.45
C PHE A 197 -0.74 -3.87 19.76
N VAL A 198 -0.44 -4.72 18.79
CA VAL A 198 -1.44 -5.49 18.05
C VAL A 198 -1.76 -6.75 18.84
N LYS A 199 -3.04 -6.94 19.20
CA LYS A 199 -3.47 -8.19 19.82
C LYS A 199 -3.36 -9.33 18.82
N ASN A 200 -3.02 -10.52 19.32
CA ASN A 200 -2.83 -11.68 18.46
C ASN A 200 -4.12 -12.06 17.70
N GLU A 201 -5.28 -11.91 18.33
CA GLU A 201 -6.58 -12.18 17.71
C GLU A 201 -6.86 -11.26 16.50
N ASP A 202 -6.60 -9.96 16.64
CA ASP A 202 -6.80 -8.97 15.57
C ASP A 202 -5.81 -9.20 14.43
N TRP A 203 -4.57 -9.56 14.76
CA TRP A 203 -3.58 -9.96 13.75
C TRP A 203 -4.00 -11.21 12.98
N LEU A 204 -4.50 -12.24 13.66
CA LEU A 204 -4.99 -13.45 13.01
C LEU A 204 -6.20 -13.16 12.11
N ARG A 205 -7.10 -12.27 12.54
CA ARG A 205 -8.22 -11.82 11.69
C ARG A 205 -7.70 -11.12 10.44
N PHE A 206 -6.82 -10.14 10.60
CA PHE A 206 -6.20 -9.45 9.48
C PHE A 206 -5.48 -10.41 8.52
N ARG A 207 -4.70 -11.36 9.04
CA ARG A 207 -3.98 -12.33 8.22
C ARG A 207 -4.89 -13.17 7.33
N ARG A 208 -6.02 -13.63 7.87
CA ARG A 208 -7.00 -14.42 7.10
C ARG A 208 -7.54 -13.61 5.92
N TYR A 209 -7.85 -12.33 6.15
CA TYR A 209 -8.36 -11.44 5.10
C TYR A 209 -7.28 -11.02 4.10
N PHE A 210 -6.10 -10.62 4.58
CA PHE A 210 -5.05 -10.07 3.75
C PHE A 210 -4.27 -11.13 2.98
N PHE A 211 -3.93 -12.26 3.61
CA PHE A 211 -3.13 -13.33 3.00
C PHE A 211 -3.96 -14.50 2.45
N GLU A 212 -5.29 -14.41 2.50
CA GLU A 212 -6.21 -15.47 2.06
C GLU A 212 -5.88 -16.83 2.73
N GLU A 213 -5.48 -16.81 4.00
CA GLU A 213 -5.13 -18.01 4.75
C GLU A 213 -6.41 -18.72 5.26
N ASP A 214 -6.77 -19.83 4.60
CA ASP A 214 -7.78 -20.79 5.09
C ASP A 214 -7.31 -21.48 6.39
N VAL A 215 -8.27 -21.83 7.27
CA VAL A 215 -8.03 -22.67 8.47
C VAL A 215 -8.41 -24.11 8.17
#